data_AF-A0A957H9L4-F1
#
_entry.id   AF-A0A957H9L4-F1
#
_cell.length_a   1.000
_cell.length_b   1.000
_cell.length_c   1.000
_cell.angle_alpha   90.00
_cell.angle_beta   90.00
_cell.angle_gamma   90.00
#
_symmetry.space_group_name_H-M   'P 1'
#
loop_
_entity.id
_entity.type
_entity.pdbx_description
1 polymer ?
#
loop_
_entity_poly.entity_id
_entity_poly.type
_entity_poly.pdbx_seq_one_letter_code
_entity_poly.pdbx_strand_id
1 'polypeptide(L)'
;MDRKVVVIPPAQLDGAMVIEWAWSGTAPFGLVPAPDGSPGIPIFGLAICRYEGSDSCYRFSCDQNWETVQDAEYGSVLEAKASLPAQYTAQPVIWRPAPANQSPLYCEVQLTKIGKRFPAGPPTLGQRAPQIGDLATIIEIYDNPPGYELECFDDAGRLVWLATFKQGEVAWKWVSPDDTTG
;
A
#
# COMPACT_ATOMS: atom_id res chain seq x y z
N MET A 1 -6.99 7.38 20.78
CA MET A 1 -7.17 6.44 19.66
C MET A 1 -5.87 6.43 18.88
N ASP A 2 -5.07 5.39 19.08
CA ASP A 2 -3.74 5.29 18.48
C ASP A 2 -3.88 5.19 16.96
N ARG A 3 -3.30 6.18 16.26
CA ARG A 3 -3.21 6.14 14.80
C ARG A 3 -2.25 5.01 14.43
N LYS A 4 -2.74 3.96 13.75
CA LYS A 4 -1.88 2.99 13.08
C LYS A 4 -1.14 3.72 11.96
N VAL A 5 0.13 4.06 12.19
CA VAL A 5 1.02 4.56 11.14
C VAL A 5 1.24 3.40 10.16
N VAL A 6 0.90 3.64 8.89
CA VAL A 6 1.17 2.70 7.81
C VAL A 6 2.48 3.13 7.17
N VAL A 7 3.47 2.24 7.15
CA VAL A 7 4.72 2.43 6.42
C VAL A 7 4.67 1.55 5.18
N ILE A 8 4.80 2.15 4.00
CA ILE A 8 4.74 1.48 2.70
C ILE A 8 6.12 0.89 2.40
N PRO A 9 6.24 -0.34 1.88
CA PRO A 9 7.54 -0.90 1.50
C PRO A 9 8.09 -0.20 0.24
N PRO A 10 9.42 -0.21 0.05
CA PRO A 10 10.02 0.05 -1.25
C PRO A 10 9.46 -0.86 -2.34
N ALA A 11 9.62 -0.46 -3.61
CA ALA A 11 9.20 -1.27 -4.77
C ALA A 11 9.92 -2.63 -4.86
N GLN A 12 11.15 -2.68 -4.33
CA GLN A 12 11.98 -3.87 -4.27
C GLN A 12 12.58 -4.02 -2.88
N LEU A 13 12.61 -5.26 -2.40
CA LEU A 13 13.30 -5.66 -1.17
C LEU A 13 14.35 -6.69 -1.58
N ASP A 14 15.61 -6.52 -1.18
CA ASP A 14 16.73 -7.39 -1.57
C ASP A 14 16.81 -7.73 -3.07
N GLY A 15 16.38 -6.81 -3.94
CA GLY A 15 16.33 -7.02 -5.39
C GLY A 15 15.14 -7.83 -5.90
N ALA A 16 14.24 -8.31 -5.03
CA ALA A 16 12.97 -8.91 -5.39
C ALA A 16 11.87 -7.84 -5.47
N MET A 17 11.05 -7.87 -6.52
CA MET A 17 9.91 -6.97 -6.67
C MET A 17 8.83 -7.33 -5.66
N VAL A 18 8.32 -6.35 -4.93
CA VAL A 18 7.17 -6.54 -4.03
C VAL A 18 5.90 -6.74 -4.88
N ILE A 19 5.11 -7.75 -4.55
CA ILE A 19 3.82 -8.09 -5.19
C ILE A 19 2.66 -7.71 -4.27
N GLU A 20 2.74 -8.11 -3.01
CA GLU A 20 1.79 -7.79 -1.95
C GLU A 20 2.54 -7.53 -0.64
N TRP A 21 1.94 -6.77 0.27
CA TRP A 21 2.56 -6.45 1.56
C TRP A 21 1.53 -6.23 2.66
N ALA A 22 1.97 -6.34 3.91
CA ALA A 22 1.19 -6.05 5.09
C ALA A 22 2.07 -5.33 6.12
N TRP A 23 1.46 -4.40 6.86
CA TRP A 23 2.12 -3.63 7.91
C TRP A 23 1.31 -3.67 9.20
N SER A 24 1.95 -4.02 10.31
CA SER A 24 1.27 -4.24 11.58
C SER A 24 0.98 -2.94 12.36
N GLY A 25 1.69 -1.86 12.06
CA GLY A 25 1.57 -0.56 12.73
C GLY A 25 2.58 -0.41 13.85
N THR A 26 2.12 -0.21 15.08
CA THR A 26 2.98 0.07 16.26
C THR A 26 3.36 -1.18 17.07
N ALA A 27 2.75 -2.33 16.78
CA ALA A 27 3.08 -3.61 17.41
C ALA A 27 3.45 -4.63 16.32
N PRO A 28 4.47 -5.47 16.51
CA PRO A 28 4.92 -6.40 15.48
C PRO A 28 3.93 -7.55 15.26
N PHE A 29 3.96 -8.15 14.06
CA PHE A 29 3.28 -9.42 13.77
C PHE A 29 3.84 -10.57 14.62
N GLY A 30 5.13 -10.51 14.93
CA GLY A 30 5.86 -11.56 15.62
C GLY A 30 7.33 -11.22 15.85
N LEU A 31 8.07 -12.20 16.34
CA LEU A 31 9.53 -12.13 16.52
C LEU A 31 10.19 -13.23 15.70
N VAL A 32 11.32 -12.91 15.06
CA VAL A 32 12.25 -13.92 14.54
C VAL A 32 13.31 -14.18 15.61
N PRO A 33 13.47 -15.41 16.13
CA PRO A 33 14.46 -15.71 17.15
C PRO A 33 15.89 -15.42 16.66
N ALA A 34 16.71 -14.80 17.50
CA ALA A 34 18.12 -14.64 17.20
C ALA A 34 18.87 -15.98 17.41
N PRO A 35 19.85 -16.33 16.56
CA PRO A 35 20.59 -17.60 16.68
C PRO A 35 21.39 -17.74 17.98
N ASP A 36 21.77 -16.62 18.59
CA ASP A 36 22.62 -16.54 19.79
C ASP A 36 21.81 -16.50 21.10
N GLY A 37 20.49 -16.62 21.03
CA GLY A 37 19.60 -16.54 22.20
C GLY A 37 19.36 -15.11 22.71
N SER A 38 19.83 -14.08 21.99
CA SER A 38 19.43 -12.70 22.24
C SER A 38 17.94 -12.48 21.89
N PRO A 39 17.33 -11.36 22.35
CA PRO A 39 15.94 -11.07 22.04
C PRO A 39 15.68 -11.10 20.53
N GLY A 40 14.62 -11.81 20.13
CA GLY A 40 14.26 -11.94 18.71
C GLY A 40 13.95 -10.59 18.05
N ILE A 41 14.17 -10.52 16.74
CA ILE A 41 13.96 -9.31 15.95
C ILE A 41 12.46 -9.14 15.70
N PRO A 42 11.85 -8.00 16.05
CA PRO A 42 10.44 -7.75 15.83
C PRO A 42 10.13 -7.51 14.36
N ILE A 43 9.12 -8.21 13.86
CA ILE A 43 8.68 -8.14 12.46
C ILE A 43 7.44 -7.26 12.35
N PHE A 44 7.58 -6.14 11.64
CA PHE A 44 6.48 -5.19 11.40
C PHE A 44 5.95 -5.28 9.96
N GLY A 45 6.82 -5.65 9.02
CA GLY A 45 6.49 -5.81 7.61
C GLY A 45 6.44 -7.28 7.21
N LEU A 46 5.43 -7.63 6.43
CA LEU A 46 5.44 -8.85 5.63
C LEU A 46 5.30 -8.44 4.16
N ALA A 47 6.12 -9.01 3.29
CA ALA A 47 6.05 -8.76 1.86
C ALA A 47 6.08 -10.09 1.10
N ILE A 48 5.25 -10.22 0.08
CA ILE A 48 5.39 -11.28 -0.92
C ILE A 48 6.10 -10.65 -2.09
N CYS A 49 7.24 -11.22 -2.44
CA CYS A 49 8.14 -10.70 -3.45
C CYS A 49 8.43 -11.76 -4.52
N ARG A 50 8.96 -11.33 -5.66
CA ARG A 50 9.45 -12.21 -6.72
C ARG A 50 10.69 -11.61 -7.36
N TYR A 51 11.71 -12.43 -7.54
CA TYR A 51 12.88 -12.06 -8.33
C TYR A 51 12.55 -12.08 -9.81
N GLU A 52 13.19 -11.19 -10.57
CA GLU A 52 13.04 -11.15 -12.03
C GLU A 52 13.36 -12.51 -12.65
N GLY A 53 12.47 -13.01 -13.51
CA GLY A 53 12.61 -14.29 -14.19
C GLY A 53 12.38 -15.55 -13.33
N SER A 54 12.02 -15.40 -12.05
CA SER A 54 11.66 -16.53 -11.19
C SER A 54 10.15 -16.82 -11.22
N ASP A 55 9.80 -18.10 -11.28
CA ASP A 55 8.42 -18.55 -11.11
C ASP A 55 8.01 -18.62 -9.63
N SER A 56 8.98 -18.75 -8.73
CA SER A 56 8.78 -18.80 -7.28
C SER A 56 8.42 -17.43 -6.71
N CYS A 57 7.62 -17.44 -5.65
CA CYS A 57 7.37 -16.28 -4.81
C CYS A 57 8.09 -16.46 -3.47
N TYR A 58 8.47 -15.36 -2.86
CA TYR A 58 9.12 -15.36 -1.55
C TYR A 58 8.30 -14.54 -0.58
N ARG A 59 8.11 -15.00 0.66
CA ARG A 59 7.55 -14.16 1.71
C ARG A 59 8.68 -13.66 2.60
N PHE A 60 8.92 -12.37 2.56
CA PHE A 60 9.88 -11.67 3.41
C PHE A 60 9.21 -11.23 4.71
N SER A 61 9.94 -11.38 5.81
CA SER A 61 9.63 -10.88 7.14
C SER A 61 10.61 -9.76 7.44
N CYS A 62 10.11 -8.54 7.59
CA CYS A 62 10.92 -7.34 7.65
C CYS A 62 10.75 -6.62 9.00
N ASP A 63 11.80 -5.94 9.43
CA ASP A 63 11.79 -5.11 10.62
C ASP A 63 10.98 -3.80 10.42
N GLN A 64 11.11 -2.86 11.38
CA GLN A 64 10.40 -1.58 11.33
C GLN A 64 10.89 -0.63 10.20
N ASN A 65 12.01 -0.94 9.56
CA ASN A 65 12.61 -0.15 8.48
C ASN A 65 12.49 -0.83 7.11
N TRP A 66 11.73 -1.93 7.02
CA TRP A 66 11.67 -2.80 5.85
C TRP A 66 12.98 -3.52 5.51
N GLU A 67 13.90 -3.67 6.47
CA GLU A 67 15.06 -4.56 6.29
C GLU A 67 14.62 -6.02 6.40
N THR A 68 14.96 -6.85 5.44
CA THR A 68 14.60 -8.27 5.43
C THR A 68 15.35 -9.02 6.53
N VAL A 69 14.61 -9.66 7.42
CA VAL A 69 15.15 -10.46 8.53
C VAL A 69 15.13 -11.95 8.18
N GLN A 70 14.07 -12.40 7.51
CA GLN A 70 13.89 -13.79 7.10
C GLN A 70 13.06 -13.85 5.83
N ASP A 71 13.34 -14.81 4.97
CA ASP A 71 12.53 -15.15 3.81
C ASP A 71 12.12 -16.64 3.81
N ALA A 72 11.14 -16.95 2.97
CA ALA A 72 10.73 -18.32 2.68
C ALA A 72 10.17 -18.40 1.26
N GLU A 73 10.54 -19.46 0.54
CA GLU A 73 10.11 -19.71 -0.84
C GLU A 73 8.76 -20.44 -0.89
N TYR A 74 7.94 -20.10 -1.89
CA TYR A 74 6.62 -20.66 -2.15
C TYR A 74 6.37 -20.78 -3.66
N GLY A 75 5.51 -21.73 -4.05
CA GLY A 75 5.13 -21.91 -5.45
C GLY A 75 4.09 -20.90 -5.94
N SER A 76 3.42 -20.17 -5.02
CA SER A 76 2.44 -19.15 -5.41
C SER A 76 2.22 -18.09 -4.33
N VAL A 77 1.68 -16.93 -4.74
CA VAL A 77 1.26 -15.84 -3.83
C VAL A 77 0.17 -16.33 -2.85
N LEU A 78 -0.79 -17.13 -3.34
CA LEU A 78 -1.87 -17.67 -2.50
C LEU A 78 -1.32 -18.58 -1.40
N GLU A 79 -0.40 -19.48 -1.75
CA GLU A 79 0.27 -20.36 -0.80
C GLU A 79 1.09 -19.57 0.23
N ALA A 80 1.86 -18.57 -0.21
CA ALA A 80 2.66 -17.73 0.67
C ALA A 80 1.81 -17.02 1.75
N LYS A 81 0.58 -16.62 1.39
CA LYS A 81 -0.42 -16.04 2.31
C LYS A 81 -1.03 -17.08 3.26
N ALA A 82 -1.40 -18.25 2.72
CA ALA A 82 -2.05 -19.31 3.49
C ALA A 82 -1.10 -19.97 4.50
N SER A 83 0.18 -20.06 4.16
CA SER A 83 1.23 -20.71 4.95
C SER A 83 1.94 -19.74 5.91
N LEU A 84 1.19 -18.82 6.53
CA LEU A 84 1.75 -17.88 7.50
C LEU A 84 2.11 -18.62 8.82
N PRO A 85 3.38 -18.58 9.26
CA PRO A 85 3.78 -19.17 10.52
C PRO A 85 3.02 -18.61 11.73
N ALA A 86 2.74 -19.47 12.71
CA ALA A 86 2.05 -19.09 13.94
C ALA A 86 2.77 -17.98 14.74
N GLN A 87 4.08 -17.81 14.55
CA GLN A 87 4.82 -16.71 15.18
C GLN A 87 4.40 -15.32 14.67
N TYR A 88 3.77 -15.21 13.49
CA TYR A 88 3.36 -13.94 12.88
C TYR A 88 1.87 -13.60 13.05
N THR A 89 1.16 -14.26 13.98
CA THR A 89 -0.28 -14.08 14.18
C THR A 89 -0.63 -13.14 15.33
N ALA A 90 0.33 -12.40 15.89
CA ALA A 90 0.08 -11.48 17.01
C ALA A 90 -0.79 -10.28 16.60
N GLN A 91 -0.82 -9.96 15.30
CA GLN A 91 -1.67 -8.93 14.70
C GLN A 91 -2.35 -9.49 13.44
N PRO A 92 -3.55 -8.99 13.07
CA PRO A 92 -4.19 -9.39 11.82
C PRO A 92 -3.35 -8.93 10.62
N VAL A 93 -3.05 -9.87 9.72
CA VAL A 93 -2.35 -9.59 8.48
C VAL A 93 -3.36 -9.17 7.42
N ILE A 94 -3.30 -7.90 7.02
CA ILE A 94 -4.12 -7.34 5.95
C ILE A 94 -3.20 -7.09 4.76
N TRP A 95 -3.25 -8.00 3.79
CA TRP A 95 -2.47 -7.90 2.56
C TRP A 95 -2.98 -6.78 1.66
N ARG A 96 -2.04 -6.08 1.03
CA ARG A 96 -2.27 -4.97 0.11
C ARG A 96 -1.40 -5.19 -1.13
N PRO A 97 -1.87 -4.83 -2.33
CA PRO A 97 -1.04 -4.88 -3.52
C PRO A 97 0.18 -3.96 -3.36
N ALA A 98 1.30 -4.35 -3.97
CA ALA A 98 2.51 -3.55 -3.96
C ALA A 98 2.29 -2.20 -4.67
N PRO A 99 3.06 -1.17 -4.28
CA PRO A 99 3.05 0.11 -5.00
C PRO A 99 3.50 -0.04 -6.46
N ALA A 100 4.39 -1.00 -6.76
CA ALA A 100 5.01 -1.17 -8.08
C ALA A 100 4.35 -2.23 -8.98
N ASN A 101 3.50 -3.10 -8.42
CA ASN A 101 2.62 -3.99 -9.22
C ASN A 101 1.29 -3.34 -9.55
N GLN A 102 1.11 -2.09 -9.11
CA GLN A 102 0.38 -1.13 -9.91
C GLN A 102 1.33 -0.77 -11.04
N SER A 103 0.95 -1.05 -12.28
CA SER A 103 1.34 -0.09 -13.32
C SER A 103 1.06 1.31 -12.72
N PRO A 104 1.81 2.38 -13.04
CA PRO A 104 1.49 3.76 -12.62
C PRO A 104 0.12 4.27 -13.14
N LEU A 105 -0.76 3.34 -13.50
CA LEU A 105 -2.08 3.40 -14.05
C LEU A 105 -2.98 2.65 -13.05
N TYR A 106 -3.68 3.44 -12.23
CA TYR A 106 -4.97 3.09 -11.60
C TYR A 106 -4.92 2.31 -10.28
N CYS A 107 -4.32 2.90 -9.23
CA CYS A 107 -4.86 2.66 -7.90
C CYS A 107 -6.13 3.51 -7.73
N GLU A 108 -7.25 2.96 -8.19
CA GLU A 108 -8.54 3.61 -8.06
C GLU A 108 -8.98 3.62 -6.60
N VAL A 109 -9.30 4.81 -6.14
CA VAL A 109 -9.78 5.08 -4.81
C VAL A 109 -11.06 5.87 -4.89
N GLN A 110 -12.04 5.50 -4.07
CA GLN A 110 -13.24 6.32 -3.91
C GLN A 110 -13.02 7.30 -2.76
N LEU A 111 -13.11 8.59 -3.04
CA LEU A 111 -12.95 9.63 -2.01
C LEU A 111 -14.08 9.54 -0.98
N THR A 112 -13.73 9.40 0.29
CA THR A 112 -14.68 9.34 1.41
C THR A 112 -14.67 10.59 2.27
N LYS A 113 -13.62 11.40 2.18
CA LYS A 113 -13.50 12.67 2.90
C LYS A 113 -12.59 13.63 2.14
N ILE A 114 -12.97 14.91 2.12
CA ILE A 114 -12.16 16.02 1.61
C ILE A 114 -12.11 17.12 2.68
N GLY A 115 -10.92 17.39 3.19
CA GLY A 115 -10.61 18.48 4.14
C GLY A 115 -9.98 19.70 3.48
N LYS A 116 -9.45 19.56 2.25
CA LYS A 116 -8.94 20.68 1.47
C LYS A 116 -10.09 21.54 0.95
N ARG A 117 -9.98 22.87 1.10
CA ARG A 117 -10.91 23.81 0.47
C ARG A 117 -10.42 24.15 -0.93
N PHE A 118 -11.31 24.04 -1.91
CA PHE A 118 -11.06 24.46 -3.27
C PHE A 118 -11.68 25.85 -3.51
N PRO A 119 -11.03 26.75 -4.28
CA PRO A 119 -11.58 28.06 -4.58
C PRO A 119 -12.94 27.96 -5.29
N ALA A 120 -13.84 28.90 -5.00
CA ALA A 120 -15.07 29.07 -5.77
C ALA A 120 -14.73 29.75 -7.10
N GLY A 121 -14.39 28.96 -8.11
CA GLY A 121 -14.02 29.43 -9.44
C GLY A 121 -13.74 28.25 -10.37
N PRO A 122 -13.58 28.50 -11.68
CA PRO A 122 -13.16 27.45 -12.60
C PRO A 122 -11.82 26.87 -12.12
N PRO A 123 -11.67 25.54 -12.06
CA PRO A 123 -10.42 24.95 -11.64
C PRO A 123 -9.30 25.33 -12.62
N THR A 124 -8.08 25.44 -12.12
CA THR A 124 -6.88 25.68 -12.94
C THR A 124 -6.58 24.51 -13.87
N LEU A 125 -7.02 23.31 -13.51
CA LEU A 125 -6.87 22.09 -14.28
C LEU A 125 -8.07 21.15 -14.03
N GLY A 126 -8.67 20.65 -15.10
CA GLY A 126 -9.90 19.84 -15.07
C GLY A 126 -11.18 20.65 -15.30
N GLN A 127 -12.33 20.02 -15.03
CA GLN A 127 -13.68 20.54 -15.24
C GLN A 127 -14.33 21.05 -13.94
N ARG A 128 -14.04 20.42 -12.80
CA ARG A 128 -14.61 20.80 -11.48
C ARG A 128 -13.65 20.50 -10.33
N ALA A 129 -14.02 20.89 -9.10
CA ALA A 129 -13.27 20.49 -7.91
C ALA A 129 -13.57 19.03 -7.50
N PRO A 130 -12.67 18.38 -6.73
CA PRO A 130 -12.91 17.07 -6.15
C PRO A 130 -14.14 17.04 -5.23
N GLN A 131 -14.88 15.93 -5.26
CA GLN A 131 -16.07 15.69 -4.45
C GLN A 131 -16.01 14.32 -3.77
N ILE A 132 -16.69 14.19 -2.62
CA ILE A 132 -16.85 12.89 -1.96
C ILE A 132 -17.64 11.98 -2.89
N GLY A 133 -17.16 10.74 -3.06
CA GLY A 133 -17.72 9.75 -3.99
C GLY A 133 -16.96 9.66 -5.32
N ASP A 134 -16.11 10.63 -5.65
CA ASP A 134 -15.28 10.59 -6.85
C ASP A 134 -14.36 9.37 -6.84
N LEU A 135 -14.28 8.69 -7.99
CA LEU A 135 -13.25 7.72 -8.29
C LEU A 135 -12.03 8.46 -8.81
N ALA A 136 -10.90 8.24 -8.17
CA ALA A 136 -9.65 8.89 -8.50
C ALA A 136 -8.50 7.90 -8.49
N THR A 137 -7.49 8.18 -9.28
CA THR A 137 -6.24 7.43 -9.30
C THR A 137 -5.20 8.18 -8.49
N ILE A 138 -4.48 7.46 -7.63
CA ILE A 138 -3.26 7.99 -7.01
C ILE A 138 -2.16 7.99 -8.06
N ILE A 139 -1.63 9.18 -8.37
CA ILE A 139 -0.58 9.39 -9.37
C ILE A 139 0.78 9.50 -8.72
N GLU A 140 0.85 10.16 -7.56
CA GLU A 140 2.09 10.30 -6.82
C GLU A 140 1.83 10.27 -5.31
N ILE A 141 2.79 9.72 -4.57
CA ILE A 141 2.83 9.75 -3.11
C ILE A 141 4.11 10.48 -2.71
N TYR A 142 3.96 11.57 -1.96
CA TYR A 142 5.07 12.34 -1.43
C TYR A 142 5.35 11.91 0.00
N ASP A 143 6.63 11.80 0.36
CA ASP A 143 7.06 11.49 1.72
C ASP A 143 7.46 12.74 2.52
N ASN A 144 7.86 13.82 1.85
CA ASN A 144 8.30 15.05 2.51
C ASN A 144 7.95 16.34 1.71
N PRO A 145 6.91 17.09 2.12
CA PRO A 145 5.94 16.74 3.15
C PRO A 145 5.03 15.58 2.70
N PRO A 146 4.50 14.77 3.63
CA PRO A 146 3.67 13.64 3.28
C PRO A 146 2.38 14.09 2.59
N GLY A 147 2.06 13.48 1.45
CA GLY A 147 0.94 13.88 0.63
C GLY A 147 0.69 12.96 -0.56
N TYR A 148 -0.32 13.31 -1.35
CA TYR A 148 -0.78 12.51 -2.47
C TYR A 148 -1.16 13.43 -3.62
N GLU A 149 -0.83 13.03 -4.85
CA GLU A 149 -1.40 13.60 -6.06
C GLU A 149 -2.43 12.62 -6.62
N LEU A 150 -3.66 13.11 -6.83
CA LEU A 150 -4.78 12.31 -7.31
C LEU A 150 -5.38 12.93 -8.57
N GLU A 151 -5.80 12.09 -9.52
CA GLU A 151 -6.53 12.51 -10.71
C GLU A 151 -7.84 11.75 -10.88
N CYS A 152 -8.84 12.39 -11.47
CA CYS A 152 -10.16 11.81 -11.74
C CYS A 152 -10.52 12.02 -13.20
N PHE A 153 -11.00 10.97 -13.85
CA PHE A 153 -11.53 11.00 -15.21
C PHE A 153 -13.01 10.64 -15.22
N ASP A 154 -13.72 11.08 -16.26
CA ASP A 154 -15.06 10.61 -16.55
C ASP A 154 -15.03 9.35 -17.45
N ASP A 155 -16.20 8.76 -17.68
CA ASP A 155 -16.36 7.54 -18.50
C ASP A 155 -15.89 7.72 -19.95
N ALA A 156 -15.70 8.96 -20.41
CA ALA A 156 -15.16 9.28 -21.73
C ALA A 156 -13.63 9.47 -21.72
N GLY A 157 -12.96 9.22 -20.58
CA GLY A 157 -11.53 9.38 -20.40
C GLY A 157 -11.08 10.84 -20.36
N ARG A 158 -11.96 11.79 -20.03
CA ARG A 158 -11.61 13.21 -19.92
C ARG A 158 -11.27 13.59 -18.49
N LEU A 159 -10.19 14.34 -18.30
CA LEU A 159 -9.76 14.80 -16.98
C LEU A 159 -10.85 15.68 -16.34
N VAL A 160 -11.39 15.21 -15.22
CA VAL A 160 -12.38 15.92 -14.40
C VAL A 160 -11.67 16.82 -13.40
N TRP A 161 -10.60 16.34 -12.77
CA TRP A 161 -9.73 17.12 -11.89
C TRP A 161 -8.39 16.44 -11.64
N LEU A 162 -7.38 17.25 -11.32
CA LEU A 162 -6.09 16.83 -10.76
C LEU A 162 -5.87 17.66 -9.49
N ALA A 163 -5.53 17.02 -8.38
CA ALA A 163 -5.33 17.72 -7.12
C ALA A 163 -4.29 17.05 -6.22
N THR A 164 -3.39 17.87 -5.68
CA THR A 164 -2.48 17.49 -4.60
C THR A 164 -3.14 17.68 -3.23
N PHE A 165 -3.00 16.71 -2.34
CA PHE A 165 -3.50 16.74 -0.97
C PHE A 165 -2.37 16.49 0.02
N LYS A 166 -2.33 17.25 1.11
CA LYS A 166 -1.47 16.94 2.25
C LYS A 166 -2.04 15.75 3.02
N GLN A 167 -1.19 15.10 3.81
CA GLN A 167 -1.64 14.05 4.73
C GLN A 167 -2.82 14.53 5.59
N GLY A 168 -3.92 13.78 5.56
CA GLY A 168 -5.14 14.07 6.32
C GLY A 168 -6.13 15.04 5.66
N GLU A 169 -5.78 15.67 4.53
CA GLU A 169 -6.69 16.50 3.73
C GLU A 169 -7.63 15.67 2.85
N VAL A 170 -7.35 14.39 2.67
CA VAL A 170 -8.22 13.46 1.94
C VAL A 170 -8.18 12.09 2.59
N ALA A 171 -9.31 11.39 2.54
CA ALA A 171 -9.42 9.98 2.89
C ALA A 171 -10.22 9.26 1.81
N TRP A 172 -9.97 7.98 1.67
CA TRP A 172 -10.57 7.16 0.62
C TRP A 172 -10.73 5.71 1.07
N LYS A 173 -11.48 4.95 0.28
CA LYS A 173 -11.43 3.49 0.28
C LYS A 173 -10.83 3.01 -1.03
N TRP A 174 -10.11 1.91 -0.99
CA TRP A 174 -9.65 1.22 -2.18
C TRP A 174 -10.85 0.70 -2.96
N VAL A 175 -10.81 0.82 -4.29
CA VAL A 175 -11.72 0.11 -5.17
C VAL A 175 -10.97 -1.14 -5.63
N SER A 176 -11.49 -2.31 -5.26
CA SER A 176 -10.92 -3.56 -5.73
C SER A 176 -11.20 -3.69 -7.23
N PRO A 177 -10.30 -4.23 -8.05
CA PRO A 177 -10.60 -4.55 -9.45
C PRO A 177 -11.89 -5.38 -9.59
N ASP A 178 -12.15 -6.25 -8.60
CA ASP A 178 -13.32 -7.11 -8.53
C ASP A 178 -14.64 -6.40 -8.13
N ASP A 179 -14.60 -5.14 -7.68
CA ASP A 179 -15.80 -4.35 -7.32
C ASP A 179 -16.45 -3.67 -8.56
N THR A 180 -15.89 -3.84 -9.75
CA THR A 180 -16.42 -3.22 -10.99
C THR A 180 -17.42 -4.09 -11.76
N THR A 181 -17.84 -5.23 -11.22
CA THR A 181 -19.02 -5.95 -11.72
C THR A 181 -20.28 -5.55 -10.95
N GLY A 182 -20.96 -4.52 -11.45
CA GLY A 182 -22.31 -4.12 -11.08
C GLY A 182 -23.00 -3.38 -12.20
#